data_AF-A0A972QPA5-F1
#
_entry.id   AF-A0A972QPA5-F1
#
_cell.length_a   1.000
_cell.length_b   1.000
_cell.length_c   1.000
_cell.angle_alpha   90.00
_cell.angle_beta   90.00
_cell.angle_gamma   90.00
#
_symmetry.space_group_name_H-M   'P 1'
#
loop_
_entity.id
_entity.type
_entity.pdbx_description
1 polymer ?
#
loop_
_entity_poly.entity_id
_entity_poly.type
_entity_poly.pdbx_seq_one_letter_code
_entity_poly.pdbx_strand_id
1 'polypeptide(L)'
;MNQKRHQPVRLDLNNPVFQRRLFNLSKTEQHNILNTLRKLATMTWQQVYADHGLKWEVVLSKKGPDGKKLYSFRIGKGFRGVAYREGSWLRLLSLHPDHDSAYQ
;
A
#
# COMPACT_ATOMS: atom_id res chain seq x y z
N MET A 1 -3.69 -21.44 16.19
CA MET A 1 -3.39 -21.02 14.79
C MET A 1 -4.11 -19.71 14.50
N ASN A 2 -3.41 -18.67 14.03
CA ASN A 2 -3.96 -17.32 13.96
C ASN A 2 -4.81 -17.14 12.68
N GLN A 3 -6.12 -17.38 12.78
CA GLN A 3 -7.09 -17.41 11.67
C GLN A 3 -7.05 -16.17 10.74
N LYS A 4 -6.56 -15.03 11.24
CA LYS A 4 -6.39 -13.78 10.48
C LYS A 4 -5.38 -13.84 9.33
N ARG A 5 -4.57 -14.91 9.22
CA ARG A 5 -3.60 -15.07 8.11
C ARG A 5 -4.20 -15.62 6.83
N HIS A 6 -5.34 -16.31 6.90
CA HIS A 6 -6.01 -16.92 5.75
C HIS A 6 -7.18 -16.10 5.22
N GLN A 7 -7.55 -15.02 5.92
CA GLN A 7 -8.57 -14.08 5.43
C GLN A 7 -7.93 -13.04 4.49
N PRO A 8 -8.68 -12.59 3.46
CA PRO A 8 -8.26 -11.48 2.62
C PRO A 8 -7.98 -10.22 3.44
N VAL A 9 -7.00 -9.45 2.98
CA VAL A 9 -6.67 -8.14 3.56
C VAL A 9 -7.84 -7.19 3.32
N ARG A 10 -8.21 -6.43 4.36
CA ARG A 10 -9.17 -5.34 4.24
C ARG A 10 -8.43 -4.04 4.01
N LEU A 11 -8.89 -3.21 3.08
CA LEU A 11 -8.23 -1.94 2.77
C LEU A 11 -8.94 -0.79 3.46
N ASP A 12 -8.19 0.02 4.18
CA ASP A 12 -8.66 1.31 4.70
C ASP A 12 -8.01 2.43 3.87
N LEU A 13 -8.86 3.12 3.09
CA LEU A 13 -8.50 4.20 2.17
C LEU A 13 -8.90 5.58 2.71
N ASN A 14 -9.28 5.68 3.99
CA ASN A 14 -9.87 6.88 4.56
C ASN A 14 -8.86 7.95 4.98
N ASN A 15 -7.56 7.72 4.78
CA ASN A 15 -6.58 8.74 5.09
C ASN A 15 -6.71 9.94 4.14
N PRO A 16 -6.90 11.18 4.64
CA PRO A 16 -7.14 12.33 3.79
C PRO A 16 -5.92 12.72 2.93
N VAL A 17 -4.70 12.41 3.37
CA VAL A 17 -3.48 12.62 2.57
C VAL A 17 -3.47 11.65 1.39
N PHE A 18 -3.79 10.38 1.63
CA PHE A 18 -3.94 9.38 0.57
C PHE A 18 -5.01 9.79 -0.44
N GLN A 19 -6.21 10.14 0.02
CA GLN A 19 -7.33 10.50 -0.85
C GLN A 19 -7.03 11.73 -1.71
N ARG A 20 -6.51 12.81 -1.12
CA ARG A 20 -6.11 14.00 -1.88
C ARG A 20 -5.08 13.67 -2.96
N ARG A 21 -4.08 12.82 -2.65
CA ARG A 21 -3.09 12.40 -3.65
C ARG A 21 -3.76 11.58 -4.75
N LEU A 22 -4.58 10.59 -4.40
CA LEU A 22 -5.28 9.74 -5.36
C LEU A 22 -6.16 10.54 -6.33
N PHE A 23 -6.95 11.50 -5.83
CA PHE A 23 -7.86 12.30 -6.65
C PHE A 23 -7.14 13.27 -7.58
N ASN A 24 -5.90 13.65 -7.27
CA ASN A 24 -5.09 14.55 -8.10
C ASN A 24 -4.29 13.83 -9.20
N LEU A 25 -4.34 12.50 -9.26
CA LEU A 25 -3.64 11.73 -10.29
C LEU A 25 -4.37 11.77 -11.63
N SER A 26 -3.64 11.54 -12.72
CA SER A 26 -4.25 11.33 -14.03
C SER A 26 -5.12 10.06 -14.04
N LYS A 27 -6.06 9.98 -15.00
CA LYS A 27 -6.93 8.81 -15.17
C LYS A 27 -6.15 7.49 -15.26
N THR A 28 -5.03 7.49 -15.98
CA THR A 28 -4.18 6.31 -16.16
C THR A 28 -3.52 5.88 -14.85
N GLU A 29 -2.97 6.84 -14.10
CA GLU A 29 -2.35 6.58 -12.79
C GLU A 29 -3.37 6.08 -11.77
N GLN A 30 -4.55 6.72 -11.70
CA GLN A 30 -5.65 6.26 -10.85
C GLN A 30 -6.05 4.83 -11.19
N HIS A 31 -6.20 4.51 -12.48
CA HIS A 31 -6.54 3.16 -12.92
C HIS A 31 -5.48 2.13 -12.51
N ASN A 32 -4.20 2.45 -12.65
CA ASN A 32 -3.10 1.57 -12.23
C ASN A 32 -3.08 1.31 -10.71
N ILE A 33 -3.34 2.35 -9.92
CA ILE A 33 -3.46 2.24 -8.46
C ILE A 33 -4.66 1.37 -8.10
N LEU A 34 -5.83 1.62 -8.70
CA LEU A 34 -7.04 0.85 -8.46
C LEU A 34 -6.86 -0.64 -8.80
N ASN A 35 -6.14 -0.97 -9.87
CA ASN A 35 -5.83 -2.37 -10.20
C ASN A 35 -4.99 -3.04 -9.10
N THR A 36 -4.02 -2.33 -8.54
CA THR A 36 -3.23 -2.84 -7.40
C THR A 36 -4.07 -2.97 -6.14
N LEU A 37 -4.94 -2.00 -5.84
CA LEU A 37 -5.86 -2.08 -4.70
C LEU A 37 -6.84 -3.25 -4.82
N ARG A 38 -7.41 -3.48 -6.01
CA ARG A 38 -8.26 -4.66 -6.28
C ARG A 38 -7.51 -5.96 -6.03
N LYS A 39 -6.27 -6.06 -6.50
CA LYS A 39 -5.40 -7.22 -6.24
C LYS A 39 -5.17 -7.41 -4.74
N LEU A 40 -4.80 -6.36 -4.01
CA LEU A 40 -4.57 -6.44 -2.56
C LEU A 40 -5.82 -6.90 -1.78
N ALA A 41 -7.01 -6.46 -2.20
CA ALA A 41 -8.26 -6.82 -1.55
C ALA A 41 -8.63 -8.32 -1.68
N THR A 42 -8.04 -9.04 -2.65
CA THR A 42 -8.24 -10.50 -2.81
C THR A 42 -7.12 -11.32 -2.19
N MET A 43 -6.02 -10.70 -1.76
CA MET A 43 -4.86 -11.37 -1.19
C MET A 43 -5.00 -11.55 0.31
N THR A 44 -4.48 -12.67 0.82
CA THR A 44 -4.17 -12.85 2.24
C THR A 44 -2.89 -12.10 2.63
N TRP A 45 -2.66 -11.86 3.92
CA TRP A 45 -1.41 -11.26 4.39
C TRP A 45 -0.17 -12.05 4.00
N GLN A 46 -0.26 -13.40 3.98
CA GLN A 46 0.85 -14.24 3.55
C GLN A 46 1.19 -13.98 2.08
N GLN A 47 0.18 -13.87 1.22
CA GLN A 47 0.37 -13.53 -0.19
C GLN A 47 0.92 -12.11 -0.34
N VAL A 48 0.45 -11.13 0.44
CA VAL A 48 0.97 -9.75 0.39
C VAL A 48 2.48 -9.72 0.67
N TYR A 49 2.95 -10.43 1.70
CA TYR A 49 4.38 -10.47 2.02
C TYR A 49 5.22 -11.28 1.03
N ALA A 50 4.62 -12.26 0.35
CA ALA A 50 5.29 -13.10 -0.63
C ALA A 50 5.30 -12.49 -2.05
N ASP A 51 4.51 -11.45 -2.31
CA ASP A 51 4.39 -10.86 -3.64
C ASP A 51 5.60 -9.98 -4.00
N HIS A 52 6.46 -10.51 -4.87
CA HIS A 52 7.65 -9.79 -5.35
C HIS A 52 7.33 -8.51 -6.11
N GLY A 53 6.17 -8.44 -6.79
CA GLY A 53 5.75 -7.28 -7.56
C GLY A 53 5.43 -6.06 -6.70
N LEU A 54 4.97 -6.29 -5.46
CA LEU A 54 4.71 -5.23 -4.50
C LEU A 54 5.97 -4.57 -3.96
N LYS A 55 7.17 -5.18 -4.08
CA LYS A 55 8.42 -4.67 -3.47
C LYS A 55 8.20 -4.19 -2.03
N TRP A 56 7.66 -5.09 -1.20
CA TRP A 56 7.23 -4.79 0.17
C TRP A 56 8.43 -4.55 1.08
N GLU A 57 8.53 -3.35 1.64
CA GLU A 57 9.69 -2.90 2.42
C GLU A 57 9.24 -2.29 3.75
N VAL A 58 10.01 -2.52 4.82
CA VAL A 58 9.78 -1.84 6.10
C VAL A 58 10.43 -0.46 6.09
N VAL A 59 9.69 0.56 6.53
CA VAL A 59 10.23 1.91 6.71
C VAL A 59 10.78 2.00 8.13
N LEU A 60 12.12 2.02 8.26
CA LEU A 60 12.80 2.03 9.56
C LEU A 60 12.95 3.43 10.17
N SER A 61 12.97 4.47 9.32
CA SER A 61 13.21 5.86 9.73
C SER A 61 12.01 6.54 10.38
N LYS A 62 10.81 5.95 10.29
CA LYS A 62 9.56 6.53 10.79
C LYS A 62 8.71 5.46 11.44
N LYS A 63 7.99 5.84 12.49
CA LYS A 63 6.96 5.00 13.12
C LYS A 63 5.58 5.53 12.77
N GLY A 64 4.63 4.61 12.64
CA GLY A 64 3.22 4.92 12.46
C GLY A 64 2.54 5.23 13.79
N PRO A 65 1.21 5.41 13.76
CA PRO A 65 0.40 5.56 14.98
C PRO A 65 0.70 4.44 15.98
N ASP A 66 0.79 4.79 17.26
CA ASP A 66 1.08 3.86 18.37
C ASP A 66 2.42 3.11 18.24
N GLY A 67 3.38 3.67 17.50
CA GLY A 67 4.67 3.02 17.26
C GLY A 67 4.62 1.86 16.27
N LYS A 68 3.52 1.69 15.53
CA LYS A 68 3.35 0.61 14.54
C LYS A 68 4.40 0.73 13.43
N LYS A 69 4.86 -0.42 12.93
CA LYS A 69 5.77 -0.48 11.78
C LYS A 69 5.08 0.08 10.54
N LEU A 70 5.76 0.98 9.85
CA LEU A 70 5.34 1.46 8.54
C LEU A 70 5.96 0.59 7.45
N TYR A 71 5.23 0.46 6.37
CA TYR A 71 5.66 -0.28 5.19
C TYR A 71 5.50 0.58 3.95
N SER A 72 6.42 0.42 3.02
CA SER A 72 6.29 0.96 1.66
C SER A 72 6.18 -0.18 0.67
N PHE A 73 5.35 0.00 -0.34
CA PHE A 73 5.15 -0.98 -1.41
C PHE A 73 4.77 -0.27 -2.71
N ARG A 74 5.12 -0.88 -3.83
CA ARG A 74 4.73 -0.42 -5.16
C ARG A 74 3.22 -0.52 -5.35
N ILE A 75 2.61 0.57 -5.77
CA ILE A 75 1.17 0.68 -6.02
C ILE A 75 0.95 1.35 -7.37
N GLY A 76 0.95 0.55 -8.43
CA GLY A 76 0.96 1.04 -9.82
C GLY A 76 2.35 1.34 -10.37
N LYS A 77 2.41 1.75 -11.64
CA LYS A 77 3.65 2.08 -12.34
C LYS A 77 4.16 3.44 -11.85
N GLY A 78 5.34 3.47 -11.24
CA GLY A 78 5.99 4.71 -10.79
C GLY A 78 5.42 5.31 -9.50
N PHE A 79 4.70 4.53 -8.68
CA PHE A 79 4.20 5.01 -7.38
C PHE A 79 4.46 3.99 -6.27
N ARG A 80 4.74 4.51 -5.07
CA ARG A 80 4.79 3.77 -3.81
C ARG A 80 3.72 4.26 -2.86
N GLY A 81 3.04 3.32 -2.22
CA GLY A 81 2.16 3.55 -1.08
C GLY A 81 2.94 3.44 0.22
N VAL A 82 2.53 4.20 1.24
CA VAL A 82 2.93 3.98 2.62
C VAL A 82 1.71 3.55 3.42
N ALA A 83 1.86 2.50 4.23
CA ALA A 83 0.76 1.94 5.01
C ALA A 83 1.27 1.26 6.29
N TYR A 84 0.33 0.90 7.15
CA TYR A 84 0.60 0.00 8.27
C TYR A 84 -0.49 -1.06 8.39
N ARG A 85 -0.13 -2.17 9.03
CA ARG A 85 -1.06 -3.26 9.33
C ARG A 85 -1.71 -3.03 10.68
N GLU A 86 -3.03 -3.16 10.72
CA GLU A 86 -3.80 -3.23 11.95
C GLU A 86 -4.78 -4.41 11.90
N GLY A 87 -4.37 -5.53 12.49
CA GLY A 87 -5.14 -6.76 12.42
C GLY A 87 -5.26 -7.28 10.98
N SER A 88 -6.48 -7.26 10.44
CA SER A 88 -6.78 -7.59 9.03
C SER A 88 -6.74 -6.39 8.10
N TRP A 89 -6.65 -5.17 8.63
CA TRP A 89 -6.64 -3.94 7.86
C TRP A 89 -5.24 -3.55 7.40
N LEU A 90 -5.11 -3.22 6.12
CA LEU A 90 -4.03 -2.43 5.56
C LEU A 90 -4.52 -0.99 5.49
N ARG A 91 -3.97 -0.13 6.37
CA ARG A 91 -4.34 1.28 6.46
C ARG A 91 -3.39 2.12 5.63
N LEU A 92 -3.87 2.58 4.47
CA LEU A 92 -3.08 3.38 3.55
C LEU A 92 -2.98 4.82 4.07
N LEU A 93 -1.75 5.34 4.10
CA LEU A 93 -1.44 6.66 4.65
C LEU A 93 -1.18 7.69 3.54
N SER A 94 -0.41 7.34 2.53
CA SER A 94 0.00 8.27 1.48
C SER A 94 0.46 7.55 0.21
N LEU A 95 0.51 8.32 -0.88
CA LEU A 95 1.08 7.94 -2.17
C LEU A 95 2.27 8.87 -2.47
N HIS A 96 3.33 8.29 -3.00
CA HIS A 96 4.56 8.97 -3.40
C HIS A 96 4.97 8.49 -4.79
N PRO A 97 5.41 9.38 -5.70
CA PRO A 97 6.10 8.95 -6.91
C PRO A 97 7.31 8.07 -6.54
N ASP A 98 7.49 6.98 -7.26
CA ASP A 98 8.69 6.16 -7.18
C ASP A 98 9.80 6.97 -7.87
N HIS A 99 10.82 7.38 -7.10
CA HIS A 99 11.90 8.26 -7.58
C HIS A 99 12.77 7.63 -8.69
N ASP A 100 12.50 6.39 -9.09
CA ASP A 100 13.06 5.73 -10.29
C ASP A 100 12.68 6.42 -11.61
N SER A 101 11.84 7.47 -11.59
CA SER A 101 11.43 8.22 -12.80
C SER A 101 12.41 9.35 -13.18
N ALA A 102 13.50 9.55 -12.44
CA ALA A 102 14.50 10.60 -12.72
C ALA A 102 15.67 10.14 -13.63
N TYR A 103 15.53 8.99 -14.28
CA TYR A 103 16.46 8.54 -15.34
C TYR A 103 15.69 8.29 -16.64
N GLN A 104 15.13 9.36 -17.23
CA GLN A 104 14.90 9.47 -18.67
C GLN A 104 15.16 10.89 -19.12
#